data_AF-A0A924D0C1-F1
#
_entry.id   AF-A0A924D0C1-F1
#
_cell.length_a   1.000
_cell.length_b   1.000
_cell.length_c   1.000
_cell.angle_alpha   90.00
_cell.angle_beta   90.00
_cell.angle_gamma   90.00
#
_symmetry.space_group_name_H-M   'P 1'
#
loop_
_entity.id
_entity.type
_entity.pdbx_description
1 polymer ?
#
loop_
_entity_poly.entity_id
_entity_poly.type
_entity_poly.pdbx_seq_one_letter_code
_entity_poly.pdbx_strand_id
1 'polypeptide(L)'
;MMVRTLLLATALLPAAAMARDADAIWFGGPIITVDDKTPRAEAVAVKDGKITAIGTKAAILKAERGSATILHDLAGKTLIPGFFDAHGHFSGVGVQALAANLLPPPDGPAQSIPQIQAIMRDYIANSPVVKQYGIAIGFDYDDSQLVEKRAPTRQELDAISTEIPIMLTHQSGHLGAYNSKALAMTGITADSLNPSGGVIQREADGKTPNGVLEENAHNAALGKLFPKLTPADAMRIVTAAQAIYAANGYTTVQEGRADPGTLALLTG
;
A
#
# COMPACT_ATOMS: atom_id res chain seq x y z
N MET A 1 -90.77 -6.83 -16.09
CA MET A 1 -90.26 -6.04 -14.95
C MET A 1 -88.74 -6.17 -14.96
N MET A 2 -88.06 -5.08 -15.33
CA MET A 2 -86.59 -4.96 -15.34
C MET A 2 -86.05 -4.94 -13.91
N VAL A 3 -84.99 -5.70 -13.58
CA VAL A 3 -84.00 -5.27 -12.56
C VAL A 3 -82.60 -5.83 -12.86
N ARG A 4 -81.82 -4.97 -13.53
CA ARG A 4 -80.42 -4.57 -13.23
C ARG A 4 -79.37 -5.64 -12.91
N THR A 5 -78.56 -5.93 -13.91
CA THR A 5 -77.19 -6.46 -13.78
C THR A 5 -76.26 -5.37 -13.22
N LEU A 6 -75.66 -5.60 -12.04
CA LEU A 6 -74.62 -4.74 -11.47
C LEU A 6 -73.28 -5.12 -12.13
N LEU A 7 -72.67 -4.22 -12.91
CA LEU A 7 -71.27 -4.38 -13.33
C LEU A 7 -70.37 -3.92 -12.18
N LEU A 8 -69.58 -4.85 -11.63
CA LEU A 8 -68.52 -4.55 -10.70
C LEU A 8 -67.27 -4.13 -11.49
N ALA A 9 -66.96 -2.84 -11.53
CA ALA A 9 -65.73 -2.34 -12.11
C ALA A 9 -64.57 -2.59 -11.13
N THR A 10 -63.77 -3.62 -11.38
CA THR A 10 -62.48 -3.81 -10.71
C THR A 10 -61.50 -2.73 -11.19
N ALA A 11 -61.29 -1.70 -10.38
CA ALA A 11 -60.19 -0.77 -10.57
C ALA A 11 -58.87 -1.53 -10.32
N LEU A 12 -58.07 -1.75 -11.38
CA LEU A 12 -56.68 -2.14 -11.20
C LEU A 12 -55.95 -0.94 -10.59
N LEU A 13 -55.66 -1.02 -9.29
CA LEU A 13 -54.68 -0.15 -8.66
C LEU A 13 -53.32 -0.43 -9.33
N PRO A 14 -52.58 0.60 -9.79
CA PRO A 14 -51.24 0.40 -10.27
C PRO A 14 -50.43 -0.19 -9.11
N ALA A 15 -49.77 -1.33 -9.35
CA ALA A 15 -48.82 -1.87 -8.40
C ALA A 15 -47.79 -0.76 -8.11
N ALA A 16 -47.81 -0.23 -6.89
CA ALA A 16 -46.74 0.63 -6.43
C ALA A 16 -45.47 -0.20 -6.62
N ALA A 17 -44.55 0.27 -7.48
CA ALA A 17 -43.24 -0.33 -7.59
C ALA A 17 -42.65 -0.33 -6.19
N MET A 18 -42.60 -1.50 -5.55
CA MET A 18 -42.04 -1.61 -4.21
C MET A 18 -40.60 -1.15 -4.30
N ALA A 19 -40.19 -0.34 -3.32
CA ALA A 19 -38.81 0.06 -3.22
C ALA A 19 -37.92 -1.19 -3.26
N ARG A 20 -36.82 -1.14 -4.00
CA ARG A 20 -35.90 -2.28 -4.10
C ARG A 20 -35.08 -2.51 -2.83
N ASP A 21 -35.35 -1.72 -1.78
CA ASP A 21 -34.73 -1.73 -0.46
C ASP A 21 -33.21 -1.80 -0.57
N ALA A 22 -32.60 -0.72 -1.05
CA ALA A 22 -31.15 -0.57 -1.05
C ALA A 22 -30.63 -0.54 0.40
N ASP A 23 -29.41 -1.02 0.61
CA ASP A 23 -28.76 -0.96 1.91
C ASP A 23 -28.38 0.48 2.24
N ALA A 24 -27.89 1.21 1.24
CA ALA A 24 -27.45 2.59 1.39
C ALA A 24 -27.71 3.44 0.14
N ILE A 25 -27.98 4.73 0.35
CA ILE A 25 -28.09 5.74 -0.70
C ILE A 25 -27.21 6.94 -0.35
N TRP A 26 -26.30 7.31 -1.25
CA TRP A 26 -25.49 8.54 -1.15
C TRP A 26 -26.09 9.62 -2.02
N PHE A 27 -26.19 10.85 -1.52
CA PHE A 27 -26.75 12.01 -2.23
C PHE A 27 -26.22 13.32 -1.66
N GLY A 28 -26.61 14.47 -2.22
CA GLY A 28 -26.38 15.78 -1.59
C GLY A 28 -25.03 16.42 -1.91
N GLY A 29 -24.36 15.93 -2.95
CA GLY A 29 -23.15 16.51 -3.52
C GLY A 29 -22.94 16.01 -4.96
N PRO A 30 -21.92 16.52 -5.69
CA PRO A 30 -21.63 16.05 -7.04
C PRO A 30 -21.22 14.57 -7.03
N ILE A 31 -21.82 13.75 -7.90
CA ILE A 31 -21.40 12.37 -8.11
C ILE A 31 -20.84 12.24 -9.52
N ILE A 32 -19.56 11.88 -9.63
CA ILE A 32 -18.89 11.61 -10.91
C ILE A 32 -18.87 10.10 -11.10
N THR A 33 -19.40 9.62 -12.22
CA THR A 33 -19.51 8.17 -12.50
C THR A 33 -18.38 7.67 -13.41
N VAL A 34 -17.79 8.56 -14.20
CA VAL A 34 -16.83 8.25 -15.28
C VAL A 34 -17.47 7.36 -16.37
N ASP A 35 -18.80 7.34 -16.47
CA ASP A 35 -19.57 6.75 -17.58
C ASP A 35 -20.00 7.87 -18.54
N ASP A 36 -19.57 7.81 -19.79
CA ASP A 36 -19.91 8.78 -20.84
C ASP A 36 -21.43 8.94 -21.04
N LYS A 37 -22.22 7.89 -20.75
CA LYS A 37 -23.68 7.94 -20.88
C LYS A 37 -24.36 8.62 -19.70
N THR A 38 -23.72 8.65 -18.53
CA THR A 38 -24.27 9.24 -17.31
C THR A 38 -23.16 9.87 -16.50
N PRO A 39 -22.45 10.89 -17.01
CA PRO A 39 -21.19 11.36 -16.43
C PRO A 39 -21.35 12.03 -15.05
N ARG A 40 -22.57 12.46 -14.72
CA ARG A 40 -22.93 13.06 -13.44
C ARG A 40 -24.24 12.49 -12.91
N ALA A 41 -24.34 12.39 -11.59
CA ALA A 41 -25.57 12.00 -10.89
C ALA A 41 -25.76 12.81 -9.60
N GLU A 42 -26.95 12.73 -9.03
CA GLU A 42 -27.30 13.39 -7.76
C GLU A 42 -27.48 12.38 -6.62
N ALA A 43 -27.72 11.10 -6.94
CA ALA A 43 -27.76 10.01 -5.99
C ALA A 43 -27.33 8.67 -6.59
N VAL A 44 -26.80 7.80 -5.74
CA VAL A 44 -26.46 6.39 -6.05
C VAL A 44 -27.01 5.48 -4.95
N ALA A 45 -27.60 4.36 -5.34
CA ALA A 45 -28.09 3.31 -4.45
C ALA A 45 -27.18 2.08 -4.52
N VAL A 46 -26.88 1.49 -3.36
CA VAL A 46 -26.07 0.27 -3.22
C VAL A 46 -26.85 -0.80 -2.49
N LYS A 47 -26.74 -2.03 -2.97
CA LYS A 47 -27.24 -3.24 -2.33
C LYS A 47 -26.23 -4.36 -2.49
N ASP A 48 -25.94 -5.09 -1.42
CA ASP A 48 -24.98 -6.20 -1.39
C ASP A 48 -23.60 -5.80 -1.97
N GLY A 49 -23.15 -4.58 -1.64
CA GLY A 49 -21.87 -4.02 -2.12
C GLY A 49 -21.84 -3.63 -3.61
N LYS A 50 -22.97 -3.70 -4.32
CA LYS A 50 -23.07 -3.34 -5.74
C LYS A 50 -23.96 -2.12 -5.94
N ILE A 51 -23.59 -1.27 -6.89
CA ILE A 51 -24.44 -0.16 -7.30
C ILE A 51 -25.64 -0.72 -8.07
N THR A 52 -26.86 -0.46 -7.58
CA THR A 52 -28.11 -0.93 -8.21
C THR A 52 -28.79 0.13 -9.07
N ALA A 53 -28.57 1.40 -8.76
CA ALA A 53 -29.14 2.52 -9.50
C ALA A 53 -28.33 3.81 -9.31
N ILE A 54 -28.28 4.63 -10.37
CA ILE A 54 -27.65 5.95 -10.41
C ILE A 54 -28.62 6.91 -11.09
N GLY A 55 -28.80 8.13 -10.58
CA GLY A 55 -29.68 9.10 -11.24
C GLY A 55 -29.93 10.36 -10.43
N THR A 56 -31.09 10.98 -10.66
CA THR A 56 -31.54 12.13 -9.87
C THR A 56 -31.89 11.71 -8.45
N LYS A 57 -31.70 12.60 -7.47
CA LYS A 57 -31.98 12.31 -6.06
C LYS A 57 -33.42 11.86 -5.87
N ALA A 58 -34.36 12.56 -6.51
CA ALA A 58 -35.78 12.26 -6.41
C ALA A 58 -36.14 10.87 -6.96
N ALA A 59 -35.57 10.47 -8.11
CA ALA A 59 -35.85 9.17 -8.70
C ALA A 59 -35.31 8.02 -7.84
N ILE A 60 -34.07 8.14 -7.35
CA ILE A 60 -33.43 7.11 -6.52
C ILE A 60 -34.14 6.96 -5.18
N LEU A 61 -34.44 8.07 -4.48
CA LEU A 61 -35.16 8.01 -3.21
C LEU A 61 -36.57 7.42 -3.35
N LYS A 62 -37.22 7.60 -4.51
CA LYS A 62 -38.54 7.02 -4.76
C LYS A 62 -38.48 5.52 -5.05
N ALA A 63 -37.48 5.07 -5.81
CA ALA A 63 -37.40 3.70 -6.33
C ALA A 63 -36.61 2.73 -5.43
N GLU A 64 -35.64 3.21 -4.67
CA GLU A 64 -34.65 2.36 -3.98
C GLU A 64 -34.73 2.45 -2.46
N ARG A 65 -35.36 3.49 -1.89
CA ARG A 65 -35.40 3.70 -0.44
C ARG A 65 -36.44 2.81 0.25
N GLY A 66 -35.94 1.88 1.07
CA GLY A 66 -36.69 1.09 2.02
C GLY A 66 -36.68 1.65 3.45
N SER A 67 -37.37 0.96 4.36
CA SER A 67 -37.40 1.32 5.78
C SER A 67 -36.05 1.13 6.49
N ALA A 68 -35.21 0.21 5.99
CA ALA A 68 -33.88 -0.08 6.53
C ALA A 68 -32.74 0.65 5.78
N THR A 69 -33.04 1.37 4.70
CA THR A 69 -32.01 2.04 3.89
C THR A 69 -31.32 3.15 4.65
N ILE A 70 -29.99 3.10 4.71
CA ILE A 70 -29.16 4.13 5.31
C ILE A 70 -28.96 5.27 4.30
N LEU A 71 -29.20 6.50 4.75
CA LEU A 71 -29.07 7.70 3.93
C LEU A 71 -27.77 8.43 4.27
N HIS A 72 -26.88 8.59 3.28
CA HIS A 72 -25.63 9.32 3.41
C HIS A 72 -25.69 10.64 2.63
N ASP A 73 -25.83 11.75 3.36
CA ASP A 73 -25.71 13.09 2.78
C ASP A 73 -24.23 13.49 2.67
N LEU A 74 -23.79 13.78 1.45
CA LEU A 74 -22.43 14.20 1.12
C LEU A 74 -22.15 15.65 1.54
N ALA A 75 -23.17 16.43 1.90
CA ALA A 75 -23.04 17.83 2.34
C ALA A 75 -22.19 18.69 1.38
N GLY A 76 -22.44 18.54 0.08
CA GLY A 76 -21.73 19.25 -0.99
C GLY A 76 -20.38 18.65 -1.39
N LYS A 77 -19.87 17.62 -0.70
CA LYS A 77 -18.63 16.91 -1.08
C LYS A 77 -18.85 16.05 -2.33
N THR A 78 -17.79 15.84 -3.10
CA THR A 78 -17.84 15.05 -4.32
C THR A 78 -17.66 13.56 -4.02
N LEU A 79 -18.54 12.72 -4.58
CA LEU A 79 -18.33 11.26 -4.68
C LEU A 79 -17.70 10.94 -6.04
N ILE A 80 -16.61 10.18 -6.03
CA ILE A 80 -15.91 9.67 -7.23
C ILE A 80 -15.70 8.15 -7.10
N PRO A 81 -15.46 7.41 -8.19
CA PRO A 81 -15.05 6.02 -8.09
C PRO A 81 -13.72 5.92 -7.32
N GLY A 82 -13.55 4.86 -6.54
CA GLY A 82 -12.27 4.56 -5.94
C GLY A 82 -11.22 4.29 -7.03
N PHE A 83 -9.97 4.64 -6.75
CA PHE A 83 -8.89 4.46 -7.70
C PHE A 83 -8.55 2.98 -7.91
N PHE A 84 -8.11 2.67 -9.13
CA PHE A 84 -7.61 1.36 -9.51
C PHE A 84 -6.12 1.45 -9.82
N ASP A 85 -5.29 0.81 -9.01
CA ASP A 85 -3.88 0.58 -9.32
C ASP A 85 -3.76 -0.65 -10.22
N ALA A 86 -3.64 -0.41 -11.52
CA ALA A 86 -3.58 -1.44 -12.55
C ALA A 86 -2.20 -2.09 -12.71
N HIS A 87 -1.16 -1.63 -12.00
CA HIS A 87 0.18 -2.21 -12.09
C HIS A 87 0.99 -1.91 -10.83
N GLY A 88 0.64 -2.61 -9.74
CA GLY A 88 1.31 -2.45 -8.44
C GLY A 88 2.01 -3.72 -7.96
N HIS A 89 2.74 -3.56 -6.85
CA HIS A 89 3.25 -4.64 -6.01
C HIS A 89 2.65 -4.48 -4.62
N PHE A 90 1.36 -4.81 -4.49
CA PHE A 90 0.56 -4.55 -3.31
C PHE A 90 1.23 -5.03 -2.01
N SER A 91 1.71 -6.27 -1.97
CA SER A 91 2.45 -6.83 -0.82
C SER A 91 3.79 -6.13 -0.57
N GLY A 92 4.44 -5.64 -1.63
CA GLY A 92 5.67 -4.85 -1.54
C GLY A 92 5.48 -3.54 -0.78
N VAL A 93 4.37 -2.84 -1.00
CA VAL A 93 4.03 -1.61 -0.24
C VAL A 93 3.93 -1.88 1.26
N GLY A 94 3.41 -3.05 1.62
CA GLY A 94 3.28 -3.48 3.01
C GLY A 94 4.63 -3.76 3.71
N VAL A 95 5.73 -3.93 2.96
CA VAL A 95 7.06 -4.14 3.53
C VAL A 95 7.51 -2.93 4.37
N GLN A 96 6.99 -1.72 4.11
CA GLN A 96 7.19 -0.56 4.99
C GLN A 96 6.72 -0.82 6.44
N ALA A 97 5.80 -1.76 6.68
CA ALA A 97 5.41 -2.14 8.04
C ALA A 97 6.52 -2.89 8.80
N LEU A 98 7.53 -3.40 8.09
CA LEU A 98 8.65 -4.16 8.64
C LEU A 98 9.97 -3.40 8.64
N ALA A 99 9.97 -2.14 8.22
CA ALA A 99 11.17 -1.35 8.04
C ALA A 99 11.00 0.08 8.52
N ALA A 100 12.11 0.76 8.77
CA ALA A 100 12.11 2.20 8.92
C ALA A 100 11.80 2.86 7.57
N ASN A 101 10.91 3.87 7.56
CA ASN A 101 10.66 4.71 6.40
C ASN A 101 11.85 5.67 6.19
N LEU A 102 12.60 5.47 5.10
CA LEU A 102 13.71 6.33 4.71
C LEU A 102 13.44 7.11 3.43
N LEU A 103 12.17 7.29 3.05
CA LEU A 103 11.80 8.18 1.95
C LEU A 103 12.31 9.61 2.24
N PRO A 104 12.85 10.31 1.23
CA PRO A 104 13.14 11.72 1.32
C PRO A 104 11.85 12.57 1.33
N PRO A 105 11.92 13.85 1.74
CA PRO A 105 10.79 14.75 1.64
C PRO A 105 10.31 14.92 0.19
N PRO A 106 8.99 15.07 -0.06
CA PRO A 106 7.92 15.21 0.93
C PRO A 106 7.35 13.89 1.48
N ASP A 107 7.73 12.75 0.92
CA ASP A 107 7.10 11.45 1.20
C ASP A 107 7.63 10.79 2.48
N GLY A 108 8.80 11.21 2.96
CA GLY A 108 9.34 10.83 4.25
C GLY A 108 10.32 11.84 4.86
N PRO A 109 10.87 11.52 6.04
CA PRO A 109 11.70 12.44 6.81
C PRO A 109 13.20 12.40 6.46
N ALA A 110 13.65 11.48 5.61
CA ALA A 110 15.07 11.18 5.42
C ALA A 110 15.71 12.04 4.30
N GLN A 111 16.04 13.29 4.62
CA GLN A 111 16.68 14.22 3.67
C GLN A 111 18.22 14.13 3.67
N SER A 112 18.81 13.45 4.65
CA SER A 112 20.27 13.44 4.87
C SER A 112 20.73 12.20 5.62
N ILE A 113 22.02 11.87 5.56
CA ILE A 113 22.59 10.73 6.28
C ILE A 113 22.41 10.86 7.81
N PRO A 114 22.63 12.03 8.45
CA PRO A 114 22.32 12.21 9.87
C PRO A 114 20.85 11.94 10.24
N GLN A 115 19.91 12.29 9.36
CA GLN A 115 18.49 11.99 9.58
C GLN A 115 18.20 10.50 9.42
N ILE A 116 18.77 9.83 8.40
CA ILE A 116 18.71 8.37 8.27
C ILE A 116 19.20 7.72 9.57
N GLN A 117 20.35 8.15 10.10
CA GLN A 117 20.87 7.62 11.35
C GLN A 117 19.92 7.84 12.53
N ALA A 118 19.30 9.02 12.64
CA ALA A 118 18.34 9.31 13.71
C ALA A 118 17.10 8.42 13.62
N ILE A 119 16.52 8.29 12.42
CA ILE A 119 15.38 7.41 12.14
C ILE A 119 15.72 5.95 12.49
N MET A 120 16.89 5.48 12.06
CA MET A 120 17.32 4.10 12.32
C MET A 120 17.60 3.84 13.80
N ARG A 121 18.13 4.81 14.55
CA ARG A 121 18.29 4.69 16.01
C ARG A 121 16.94 4.55 16.72
N ASP A 122 15.96 5.38 16.33
CA ASP A 122 14.60 5.29 16.86
C ASP A 122 13.94 3.94 16.50
N TYR A 123 14.09 3.51 15.24
CA TYR A 123 13.61 2.22 14.77
C TYR A 123 14.21 1.06 15.57
N ILE A 124 15.52 1.06 15.81
CA ILE A 124 16.21 0.04 16.62
C ILE A 124 15.65 -0.01 18.05
N ALA A 125 15.40 1.15 18.68
CA ALA A 125 14.90 1.20 20.05
C ALA A 125 13.46 0.68 20.19
N ASN A 126 12.62 0.96 19.20
CA ASN A 126 11.17 0.80 19.33
C ASN A 126 10.59 -0.39 18.54
N SER A 127 11.27 -0.86 17.50
CA SER A 127 10.71 -1.82 16.56
C SER A 127 10.55 -3.23 17.16
N PRO A 128 9.35 -3.83 17.11
CA PRO A 128 9.15 -5.25 17.38
C PRO A 128 9.91 -6.15 16.40
N VAL A 129 10.12 -5.71 15.16
CA VAL A 129 10.86 -6.46 14.13
C VAL A 129 12.32 -6.59 14.54
N VAL A 130 12.94 -5.51 15.01
CA VAL A 130 14.33 -5.53 15.50
C VAL A 130 14.43 -6.44 16.73
N LYS A 131 13.46 -6.39 17.65
CA LYS A 131 13.43 -7.28 18.83
C LYS A 131 13.27 -8.76 18.46
N GLN A 132 12.44 -9.06 17.44
CA GLN A 132 12.15 -10.42 17.01
C GLN A 132 13.29 -11.03 16.20
N TYR A 133 13.91 -10.26 15.31
CA TYR A 133 14.85 -10.77 14.31
C TYR A 133 16.30 -10.35 14.52
N GLY A 134 16.56 -9.39 15.42
CA GLY A 134 17.91 -8.91 15.71
C GLY A 134 18.58 -8.20 14.53
N ILE A 135 17.80 -7.69 13.58
CA ILE A 135 18.28 -6.93 12.42
C ILE A 135 17.45 -5.66 12.23
N ALA A 136 18.12 -4.57 11.88
CA ALA A 136 17.50 -3.30 11.56
C ALA A 136 17.44 -3.10 10.05
N ILE A 137 16.23 -2.89 9.54
CA ILE A 137 15.93 -2.78 8.11
C ILE A 137 15.34 -1.40 7.86
N GLY A 138 15.90 -0.68 6.89
CA GLY A 138 15.35 0.57 6.37
C GLY A 138 15.08 0.46 4.87
N PHE A 139 14.02 1.10 4.40
CA PHE A 139 13.63 1.07 3.00
C PHE A 139 13.46 2.48 2.43
N ASP A 140 13.66 2.58 1.11
CA ASP A 140 13.27 3.70 0.27
C ASP A 140 14.11 4.99 0.40
N TYR A 141 15.35 4.89 0.88
CA TYR A 141 16.27 6.02 0.74
C TYR A 141 16.64 6.25 -0.73
N ASP A 142 16.90 7.51 -1.09
CA ASP A 142 17.35 7.92 -2.43
C ASP A 142 18.59 8.80 -2.30
N ASP A 143 19.75 8.27 -2.68
CA ASP A 143 21.01 8.98 -2.57
C ASP A 143 21.08 10.24 -3.45
N SER A 144 20.38 10.25 -4.58
CA SER A 144 20.26 11.43 -5.45
C SER A 144 19.47 12.56 -4.81
N GLN A 145 18.61 12.26 -3.83
CA GLN A 145 17.81 13.23 -3.09
C GLN A 145 18.42 13.62 -1.74
N LEU A 146 19.31 12.80 -1.18
CA LEU A 146 20.07 13.17 0.02
C LEU A 146 20.89 14.45 -0.19
N VAL A 147 21.12 15.18 0.90
CA VAL A 147 22.01 16.36 0.92
C VAL A 147 23.42 15.98 0.45
N GLU A 148 23.90 14.80 0.84
CA GLU A 148 25.26 14.32 0.56
C GLU A 148 25.46 13.82 -0.87
N LYS A 149 24.38 13.60 -1.65
CA LYS A 149 24.42 13.07 -3.03
C LYS A 149 25.19 11.75 -3.17
N ARG A 150 25.06 10.90 -2.17
CA ARG A 150 25.65 9.55 -2.10
C ARG A 150 24.94 8.69 -1.06
N ALA A 151 25.06 7.38 -1.21
CA ALA A 151 24.58 6.44 -0.20
C ALA A 151 25.40 6.54 1.11
N PRO A 152 24.80 6.14 2.26
CA PRO A 152 25.53 5.98 3.51
C PRO A 152 26.64 4.92 3.41
N THR A 153 27.80 5.19 4.01
CA THR A 153 28.87 4.20 4.12
C THR A 153 28.67 3.27 5.31
N ARG A 154 29.39 2.15 5.34
CA ARG A 154 29.38 1.22 6.48
C ARG A 154 29.77 1.91 7.77
N GLN A 155 30.71 2.87 7.75
CA GLN A 155 31.14 3.61 8.94
C GLN A 155 30.02 4.51 9.48
N GLU A 156 29.26 5.14 8.59
CA GLU A 156 28.11 5.97 8.97
C GLU A 156 26.97 5.11 9.54
N LEU A 157 26.82 3.87 9.05
CA LEU A 157 25.88 2.93 9.65
C LEU A 157 26.42 2.29 10.93
N ASP A 158 27.72 2.07 11.07
CA ASP A 158 28.37 1.60 12.29
C ASP A 158 28.20 2.62 13.44
N ALA A 159 28.11 3.92 13.12
CA ALA A 159 27.80 4.97 14.09
C ALA A 159 26.36 4.90 14.66
N ILE A 160 25.48 4.10 14.05
CA ILE A 160 24.15 3.77 14.58
C ILE A 160 24.29 2.58 15.55
N SER A 161 24.91 1.50 15.09
CA SER A 161 25.20 0.30 15.88
C SER A 161 26.28 -0.55 15.21
N THR A 162 27.19 -1.10 16.01
CA THR A 162 28.16 -2.12 15.60
C THR A 162 27.71 -3.54 15.98
N GLU A 163 26.67 -3.68 16.79
CA GLU A 163 26.18 -4.96 17.32
C GLU A 163 25.01 -5.50 16.51
N ILE A 164 24.10 -4.60 16.09
CA ILE A 164 22.92 -4.93 15.29
C ILE A 164 23.27 -4.79 13.81
N PRO A 165 23.08 -5.82 12.97
CA PRO A 165 23.19 -5.68 11.52
C PRO A 165 22.18 -4.66 11.01
N ILE A 166 22.65 -3.74 10.18
CA ILE A 166 21.84 -2.70 9.54
C ILE A 166 21.90 -2.90 8.04
N MET A 167 20.73 -2.93 7.40
CA MET A 167 20.58 -2.97 5.95
C MET A 167 19.57 -1.92 5.52
N LEU A 168 19.99 -1.05 4.62
CA LEU A 168 19.14 -0.04 3.98
C LEU A 168 18.97 -0.41 2.51
N THR A 169 17.74 -0.50 2.04
CA THR A 169 17.43 -0.73 0.63
C THR A 169 17.08 0.61 -0.02
N HIS A 170 17.71 0.90 -1.16
CA HIS A 170 17.41 2.09 -1.96
C HIS A 170 16.00 1.98 -2.58
N GLN A 171 15.31 3.10 -2.82
CA GLN A 171 13.95 3.12 -3.40
C GLN A 171 13.81 2.38 -4.74
N SER A 172 14.91 2.23 -5.49
CA SER A 172 14.90 1.47 -6.75
C SER A 172 14.87 -0.04 -6.53
N GLY A 173 15.22 -0.52 -5.34
CA GLY A 173 15.45 -1.94 -5.04
C GLY A 173 16.74 -2.52 -5.64
N HIS A 174 17.54 -1.72 -6.36
CA HIS A 174 18.73 -2.20 -7.08
C HIS A 174 20.05 -2.00 -6.33
N LEU A 175 20.06 -1.29 -5.20
CA LEU A 175 21.25 -1.14 -4.38
C LEU A 175 20.89 -0.99 -2.91
N GLY A 176 21.86 -1.20 -2.03
CA GLY A 176 21.67 -1.01 -0.61
C GLY A 176 22.96 -0.67 0.14
N ALA A 177 22.78 -0.12 1.34
CA ALA A 177 23.86 0.25 2.26
C ALA A 177 23.83 -0.62 3.52
N TYR A 178 24.99 -1.09 3.95
CA TYR A 178 25.15 -2.09 4.99
C TYR A 178 26.24 -1.67 5.99
N ASN A 179 25.97 -1.85 7.29
CA ASN A 179 27.01 -1.66 8.31
C ASN A 179 28.02 -2.83 8.30
N SER A 180 29.13 -2.68 9.04
CA SER A 180 30.19 -3.69 9.09
C SER A 180 29.68 -5.04 9.60
N LYS A 181 28.73 -5.04 10.55
CA LYS A 181 28.10 -6.26 11.08
C LYS A 181 27.30 -7.01 10.01
N ALA A 182 26.49 -6.29 9.22
CA ALA A 182 25.71 -6.88 8.15
C ALA A 182 26.61 -7.42 7.02
N LEU A 183 27.66 -6.70 6.62
CA LEU A 183 28.65 -7.19 5.64
C LEU A 183 29.35 -8.47 6.13
N ALA A 184 29.72 -8.54 7.40
CA ALA A 184 30.34 -9.73 7.97
C ALA A 184 29.40 -10.95 7.89
N MET A 185 28.10 -10.75 8.10
CA MET A 185 27.08 -11.81 8.01
C MET A 185 26.82 -12.28 6.57
N THR A 186 27.07 -11.43 5.57
CA THR A 186 26.96 -11.84 4.15
C THR A 186 28.21 -12.57 3.67
N GLY A 187 29.33 -12.47 4.41
CA GLY A 187 30.63 -13.03 4.04
C GLY A 187 31.39 -12.20 2.99
N ILE A 188 30.98 -10.95 2.76
CA ILE A 188 31.68 -10.04 1.86
C ILE A 188 32.93 -9.49 2.57
N THR A 189 34.07 -9.61 1.91
CA THR A 189 35.40 -9.23 2.42
C THR A 189 36.16 -8.41 1.37
N ALA A 190 37.34 -7.90 1.73
CA ALA A 190 38.23 -7.21 0.79
C ALA A 190 38.65 -8.09 -0.41
N ASP A 191 38.71 -9.41 -0.22
CA ASP A 191 39.07 -10.38 -1.27
C ASP A 191 37.89 -10.78 -2.16
N SER A 192 36.67 -10.37 -1.81
CA SER A 192 35.48 -10.67 -2.60
C SER A 192 35.55 -9.98 -3.96
N LEU A 193 35.31 -10.72 -5.03
CA LEU A 193 35.17 -10.17 -6.38
C LEU A 193 33.74 -9.65 -6.59
N ASN A 194 33.59 -8.72 -7.52
CA ASN A 194 32.27 -8.32 -8.00
C ASN A 194 31.57 -9.52 -8.64
N PRO A 195 30.32 -9.86 -8.24
CA PRO A 195 29.56 -10.89 -8.93
C PRO A 195 29.21 -10.44 -10.35
N SER A 196 28.89 -11.38 -11.23
CA SER A 196 28.39 -11.04 -12.57
C SER A 196 27.13 -10.16 -12.44
N GLY A 197 27.11 -9.01 -13.11
CA GLY A 197 26.01 -8.05 -13.04
C GLY A 197 25.79 -7.44 -11.65
N GLY A 198 26.82 -7.31 -10.82
CA GLY A 198 26.74 -6.60 -9.55
C GLY A 198 28.06 -5.98 -9.13
N VAL A 199 27.99 -4.97 -8.26
CA VAL A 199 29.17 -4.20 -7.82
C VAL A 199 29.22 -4.17 -6.30
N ILE A 200 30.39 -4.46 -5.75
CA ILE A 200 30.73 -4.16 -4.36
C ILE A 200 31.50 -2.85 -4.41
N GLN A 201 30.89 -1.74 -3.97
CA GLN A 201 31.62 -0.48 -3.91
C GLN A 201 32.70 -0.53 -2.84
N ARG A 202 33.82 0.13 -3.11
CA ARG A 202 35.04 0.06 -2.29
C ARG A 202 35.44 1.43 -1.79
N GLU A 203 36.19 1.42 -0.70
CA GLU A 203 36.85 2.60 -0.16
C GLU A 203 37.99 3.05 -1.09
N ALA A 204 38.66 4.16 -0.74
CA ALA A 204 39.73 4.74 -1.54
C ALA A 204 40.94 3.79 -1.76
N ASP A 205 41.07 2.74 -0.94
CA ASP A 205 42.09 1.70 -1.12
C ASP A 205 41.81 0.75 -2.29
N GLY A 206 40.62 0.84 -2.89
CA GLY A 206 40.18 -0.02 -4.00
C GLY A 206 39.99 -1.49 -3.60
N LYS A 207 39.96 -1.81 -2.29
CA LYS A 207 39.86 -3.18 -1.78
C LYS A 207 38.76 -3.33 -0.73
N THR A 208 38.74 -2.48 0.30
CA THR A 208 37.81 -2.61 1.41
C THR A 208 36.40 -2.25 0.97
N PRO A 209 35.38 -3.13 1.16
CA PRO A 209 34.00 -2.79 0.86
C PRO A 209 33.54 -1.58 1.67
N ASN A 210 32.98 -0.56 1.03
CA ASN A 210 32.53 0.66 1.71
C ASN A 210 31.12 0.53 2.33
N GLY A 211 30.45 -0.61 2.12
CA GLY A 211 29.08 -0.85 2.59
C GLY A 211 27.99 -0.71 1.54
N VAL A 212 28.28 -0.20 0.35
CA VAL A 212 27.28 -0.08 -0.73
C VAL A 212 27.42 -1.25 -1.69
N LEU A 213 26.32 -1.96 -1.93
CA LEU A 213 26.23 -3.10 -2.84
C LEU A 213 25.19 -2.81 -3.91
N GLU A 214 25.49 -3.17 -5.16
CA GLU A 214 24.63 -2.93 -6.31
C GLU A 214 24.24 -4.24 -7.01
N GLU A 215 23.03 -4.26 -7.55
CA GLU A 215 22.44 -5.30 -8.38
C GLU A 215 22.62 -6.70 -7.76
N ASN A 216 23.33 -7.61 -8.44
CA ASN A 216 23.50 -8.98 -7.94
C ASN A 216 24.30 -9.06 -6.63
N ALA A 217 25.13 -8.06 -6.30
CA ALA A 217 25.77 -8.01 -4.98
C ALA A 217 24.75 -7.66 -3.88
N HIS A 218 23.85 -6.72 -4.15
CA HIS A 218 22.74 -6.37 -3.26
C HIS A 218 21.78 -7.54 -3.09
N ASN A 219 21.32 -8.15 -4.19
CA ASN A 219 20.37 -9.26 -4.16
C ASN A 219 20.90 -10.46 -3.35
N ALA A 220 22.19 -10.78 -3.52
CA ALA A 220 22.83 -11.85 -2.75
C ALA A 220 22.93 -11.53 -1.26
N ALA A 221 23.24 -10.28 -0.89
CA ALA A 221 23.27 -9.83 0.49
C ALA A 221 21.87 -9.83 1.13
N LEU A 222 20.87 -9.30 0.42
CA LEU A 222 19.47 -9.28 0.82
C LEU A 222 18.97 -10.70 1.11
N GLY A 223 19.19 -11.66 0.21
CA GLY A 223 18.77 -13.05 0.42
C GLY A 223 19.42 -13.75 1.63
N LYS A 224 20.60 -13.30 2.08
CA LYS A 224 21.25 -13.83 3.29
C LYS A 224 20.79 -13.15 4.57
N LEU A 225 20.49 -11.86 4.51
CA LEU A 225 20.20 -11.04 5.69
C LEU A 225 18.71 -10.94 5.99
N PHE A 226 17.86 -10.97 4.97
CA PHE A 226 16.43 -10.75 5.13
C PHE A 226 15.83 -11.86 6.01
N PRO A 227 15.10 -11.52 7.09
CA PRO A 227 14.54 -12.51 7.97
C PRO A 227 13.56 -13.45 7.26
N LYS A 228 13.52 -14.71 7.72
CA LYS A 228 12.44 -15.62 7.36
C LYS A 228 11.16 -15.17 8.07
N LEU A 229 10.28 -14.51 7.33
CA LEU A 229 9.03 -13.97 7.88
C LEU A 229 8.10 -15.07 8.34
N THR A 230 7.41 -14.83 9.46
CA THR A 230 6.33 -15.70 9.93
C THR A 230 5.02 -15.39 9.19
N PRO A 231 4.02 -16.29 9.22
CA PRO A 231 2.68 -15.97 8.70
C PRO A 231 2.06 -14.73 9.35
N ALA A 232 2.36 -14.47 10.63
CA ALA A 232 1.89 -13.26 11.31
C ALA A 232 2.51 -11.99 10.74
N ASP A 233 3.79 -12.01 10.36
CA ASP A 233 4.43 -10.86 9.70
C ASP A 233 3.88 -10.63 8.30
N ALA A 234 3.62 -11.71 7.56
CA ALA A 234 2.99 -11.64 6.25
C ALA A 234 1.60 -10.99 6.32
N MET A 235 0.80 -11.32 7.35
CA MET A 235 -0.48 -10.64 7.58
C MET A 235 -0.30 -9.16 7.95
N ARG A 236 0.70 -8.80 8.77
CA ARG A 236 1.00 -7.39 9.08
C ARG A 236 1.34 -6.59 7.82
N ILE A 237 2.14 -7.18 6.91
CA ILE A 237 2.46 -6.59 5.60
C ILE A 237 1.17 -6.30 4.83
N VAL A 238 0.33 -7.32 4.64
CA VAL A 238 -0.93 -7.16 3.88
C VAL A 238 -1.84 -6.12 4.51
N THR A 239 -2.06 -6.18 5.83
CA THR A 239 -2.92 -5.21 6.53
C THR A 239 -2.38 -3.78 6.41
N ALA A 240 -1.06 -3.58 6.51
CA ALA A 240 -0.47 -2.27 6.32
C ALA A 240 -0.62 -1.77 4.89
N ALA A 241 -0.40 -2.63 3.89
CA ALA A 241 -0.63 -2.30 2.49
C ALA A 241 -2.09 -1.89 2.26
N GLN A 242 -3.06 -2.65 2.78
CA GLN A 242 -4.49 -2.31 2.69
C GLN A 242 -4.77 -0.91 3.25
N ALA A 243 -4.21 -0.60 4.43
CA ALA A 243 -4.39 0.70 5.07
C ALA A 243 -3.80 1.85 4.24
N ILE A 244 -2.59 1.67 3.70
CA ILE A 244 -1.92 2.68 2.86
C ILE A 244 -2.72 2.94 1.58
N TYR A 245 -3.12 1.89 0.86
CA TYR A 245 -3.90 2.04 -0.38
C TYR A 245 -5.26 2.68 -0.10
N ALA A 246 -5.98 2.22 0.93
CA ALA A 246 -7.29 2.77 1.29
C ALA A 246 -7.22 4.24 1.70
N ALA A 247 -6.19 4.64 2.46
CA ALA A 247 -5.98 6.04 2.87
C ALA A 247 -5.73 6.98 1.67
N ASN A 248 -5.22 6.44 0.57
CA ASN A 248 -4.98 7.17 -0.69
C ASN A 248 -6.11 6.99 -1.71
N GLY A 249 -7.25 6.39 -1.31
CA GLY A 249 -8.44 6.27 -2.13
C GLY A 249 -8.43 5.14 -3.16
N TYR A 250 -7.44 4.24 -3.11
CA TYR A 250 -7.43 3.04 -3.94
C TYR A 250 -8.34 1.97 -3.34
N THR A 251 -9.26 1.46 -4.14
CA THR A 251 -10.19 0.40 -3.74
C THR A 251 -10.00 -0.88 -4.53
N THR A 252 -9.19 -0.83 -5.60
CA THR A 252 -8.77 -2.00 -6.38
C THR A 252 -7.28 -1.87 -6.68
N VAL A 253 -6.54 -2.96 -6.56
CA VAL A 253 -5.08 -3.00 -6.73
C VAL A 253 -4.66 -4.30 -7.39
N GLN A 254 -3.52 -4.28 -8.06
CA GLN A 254 -2.90 -5.48 -8.62
C GLN A 254 -1.65 -5.87 -7.81
N GLU A 255 -1.46 -7.18 -7.62
CA GLU A 255 -0.17 -7.74 -7.22
C GLU A 255 0.55 -8.29 -8.46
N GLY A 256 1.60 -7.59 -8.90
CA GLY A 256 2.47 -7.99 -9.98
C GLY A 256 3.48 -9.05 -9.55
N ARG A 257 3.79 -9.99 -10.44
CA ARG A 257 4.79 -11.05 -10.19
C ARG A 257 4.48 -11.90 -8.93
N ALA A 258 3.20 -12.12 -8.65
CA ALA A 258 2.79 -13.02 -7.57
C ALA A 258 3.39 -14.42 -7.77
N ASP A 259 4.03 -14.95 -6.74
CA ASP A 259 4.43 -16.35 -6.65
C ASP A 259 3.39 -17.14 -5.84
N PRO A 260 3.50 -18.49 -5.74
CA PRO A 260 2.54 -19.29 -4.98
C PRO A 260 2.42 -18.88 -3.49
N GLY A 261 3.50 -18.35 -2.89
CA GLY A 261 3.49 -17.87 -1.51
C GLY A 261 2.68 -16.59 -1.38
N THR A 262 2.91 -15.61 -2.26
CA THR A 262 2.13 -14.38 -2.32
C THR A 262 0.66 -14.67 -2.60
N LEU A 263 0.34 -15.60 -3.51
CA LEU A 263 -1.04 -15.98 -3.81
C LEU A 263 -1.73 -16.59 -2.58
N ALA A 264 -1.07 -17.51 -1.88
CA ALA A 264 -1.62 -18.12 -0.67
C ALA A 264 -1.88 -17.07 0.42
N LEU A 265 -0.98 -16.09 0.56
CA LEU A 265 -1.13 -14.98 1.49
C LEU A 265 -2.34 -14.07 1.18
N LEU A 266 -2.63 -13.81 -0.09
CA LEU A 266 -3.69 -12.90 -0.51
C LEU A 266 -5.07 -13.55 -0.61
N THR A 267 -5.14 -14.89 -0.64
CA THR A 267 -6.40 -15.64 -0.87
C THR A 267 -6.83 -16.52 0.30
N GLY A 268 -5.95 -16.75 1.28
CA GLY A 268 -6.22 -17.49 2.51
C GLY A 268 -6.65 -16.59 3.66
#